data_AF-A0A9P5TUQ7-F1
#
_entry.id   AF-A0A9P5TUQ7-F1
#
_cell.length_a   1.000
_cell.length_b   1.000
_cell.length_c   1.000
_cell.angle_alpha   90.00
_cell.angle_beta   90.00
_cell.angle_gamma   90.00
#
_symmetry.space_group_name_H-M   'P 1'
#
loop_
_entity.id
_entity.type
_entity.pdbx_description
1 polymer ?
#
loop_
_entity_poly.entity_id
_entity_poly.type
_entity_poly.pdbx_seq_one_letter_code
_entity_poly.pdbx_strand_id
1 'polypeptide(L)'
;MLSRWKSLMKRSFTMTVAIIPDRLPARLNMQLYGRLQAMVPAFKSAVYDTKKNIYSINPLPLGPNDAASFDVTLEQDGPPSGRPPKVYQFKVTKVAEINTELLHRFIAGQQTLDNPVFTAIMAFNVVIRMRPNEKHPFNVRSFFVPQGKRPIGNGIELWHGYFQSVRPSQNKMYINLDIATGVMYKDGRLIDLCLEFFGRPNPNPNMLSPQRGFPDRERHRLQRFLTGVRVITKHGGRTRAHVIKKVTTEGANARMFTTREGQTLSVANYFRTTLGKALQFPDIVCVEVGSGAVMPLELCSVPPGQIMRKQIPAEKTSEVVDFARLRPPQRLETIRQGLQLLQYGQSEYVRSFGMNVTETPMTVKARILEAPVLKYGEGSRQNTIKPANGQWNMRDKKFFVPKSVKQWVIVVYESDRRFPLNVAQDMATAFRDGASSVGMKIEELHPLIFYENGQGNIGEQLRNAGKACYNAKKVGPDLIVVVLPEGGNQIYTAV
;
A
#
# COMPACT_ATOMS: atom_id res chain seq x y z
N MET A 1 32.13 -1.35 -33.86
CA MET A 1 31.00 -1.32 -32.90
C MET A 1 30.30 -2.67 -32.70
N LEU A 2 30.23 -3.55 -33.71
CA LEU A 2 29.64 -4.90 -33.60
C LEU A 2 30.44 -5.92 -32.76
N SER A 3 31.76 -5.74 -32.58
CA SER A 3 32.61 -6.67 -31.82
C SER A 3 32.39 -6.63 -30.31
N ARG A 4 32.05 -5.46 -29.75
CA ARG A 4 31.73 -5.29 -28.32
C ARG A 4 30.38 -5.89 -27.95
N TRP A 5 29.45 -5.99 -28.92
CA TRP A 5 28.13 -6.61 -28.74
C TRP A 5 28.19 -8.15 -28.78
N LYS A 6 29.02 -8.76 -29.64
CA LYS A 6 29.26 -10.22 -29.62
C LYS A 6 29.92 -10.71 -28.31
N SER A 7 30.68 -9.85 -27.62
CA SER A 7 31.28 -10.18 -26.31
C SER A 7 30.25 -10.28 -25.17
N LEU A 8 29.07 -9.66 -25.30
CA LEU A 8 27.98 -9.76 -24.32
C LEU A 8 27.14 -11.05 -24.49
N MET A 9 27.17 -11.69 -25.67
CA MET A 9 26.47 -12.96 -25.93
C MET A 9 26.98 -14.17 -25.13
N LYS A 10 28.13 -14.06 -24.43
CA LYS A 10 28.75 -15.16 -23.68
C LYS A 10 28.79 -14.95 -22.17
N ARG A 11 28.00 -14.04 -21.60
CA ARG A 11 27.95 -13.83 -20.15
C ARG A 11 26.73 -14.53 -19.57
N SER A 12 26.95 -15.72 -19.04
CA SER A 12 26.05 -16.29 -18.02
C SER A 12 26.15 -15.45 -16.74
N PHE A 13 25.06 -15.42 -15.97
CA PHE A 13 25.08 -14.83 -14.62
C PHE A 13 24.96 -15.95 -13.59
N THR A 14 25.65 -15.83 -12.48
CA THR A 14 25.52 -16.80 -11.39
C THR A 14 24.35 -16.40 -10.49
N MET A 15 23.46 -17.36 -10.25
CA MET A 15 22.45 -17.24 -9.19
C MET A 15 22.96 -17.94 -7.94
N THR A 16 22.97 -17.18 -6.86
CA THR A 16 23.46 -17.63 -5.57
C THR A 16 22.37 -17.39 -4.54
N VAL A 17 22.03 -18.41 -3.76
CA VAL A 17 21.10 -18.26 -2.65
C VAL A 17 21.87 -17.81 -1.43
N ALA A 18 21.48 -16.67 -0.88
CA ALA A 18 21.94 -16.17 0.40
C ALA A 18 20.87 -16.39 1.46
N ILE A 19 21.15 -17.27 2.40
CA ILE A 19 20.33 -17.44 3.60
C ILE A 19 20.89 -16.50 4.67
N ILE A 20 20.20 -15.38 4.80
CA ILE A 20 20.29 -14.45 5.94
C ILE A 20 19.08 -14.78 6.81
N PRO A 21 19.14 -14.75 8.15
CA PRO A 21 18.07 -15.23 9.04
C PRO A 21 16.67 -14.93 8.47
N ASP A 22 15.92 -16.01 8.23
CA ASP A 22 14.81 -16.14 7.26
C ASP A 22 13.60 -15.18 7.42
N ARG A 23 13.65 -14.22 8.34
CA ARG A 23 12.50 -13.40 8.77
C ARG A 23 12.83 -11.95 9.10
N LEU A 24 13.99 -11.44 8.68
CA LEU A 24 14.32 -10.03 8.92
C LEU A 24 13.55 -9.08 7.98
N PRO A 25 13.23 -7.85 8.42
CA PRO A 25 12.64 -6.84 7.55
C PRO A 25 13.56 -6.51 6.35
N ALA A 26 12.99 -6.37 5.16
CA ALA A 26 13.73 -6.08 3.92
C ALA A 26 14.72 -4.90 4.03
N ARG A 27 14.36 -3.83 4.77
CA ARG A 27 15.24 -2.68 4.99
C ARG A 27 16.48 -3.04 5.83
N LEU A 28 16.32 -3.90 6.83
CA LEU A 28 17.44 -4.39 7.63
C LEU A 28 18.34 -5.30 6.80
N ASN A 29 17.75 -6.17 5.98
CA ASN A 29 18.47 -7.01 5.02
C ASN A 29 19.31 -6.17 4.04
N MET A 30 18.77 -5.06 3.53
CA MET A 30 19.54 -4.14 2.69
C MET A 30 20.71 -3.47 3.42
N GLN A 31 20.53 -3.07 4.68
CA GLN A 31 21.62 -2.49 5.48
C GLN A 31 22.74 -3.50 5.75
N LEU A 32 22.36 -4.73 6.10
CA LEU A 32 23.31 -5.83 6.30
C LEU A 32 24.05 -6.17 5.00
N TYR A 33 23.35 -6.21 3.87
CA TYR A 33 23.98 -6.47 2.58
C TYR A 33 24.96 -5.35 2.18
N GLY A 34 24.62 -4.09 2.44
CA GLY A 34 25.55 -2.97 2.23
C GLY A 34 26.84 -3.10 3.04
N ARG A 35 26.77 -3.65 4.27
CA ARG A 35 27.97 -3.98 5.06
C ARG A 35 28.76 -5.14 4.47
N LEU A 36 28.08 -6.19 4.00
CA LEU A 36 28.75 -7.29 3.29
C LEU A 36 29.52 -6.78 2.07
N GLN A 37 28.93 -5.88 1.27
CA GLN A 37 29.59 -5.27 0.11
C GLN A 37 30.81 -4.44 0.47
N ALA A 38 30.78 -3.75 1.62
CA ALA A 38 31.93 -3.00 2.12
C ALA A 38 33.06 -3.91 2.63
N MET A 39 32.72 -5.04 3.24
CA MET A 39 33.69 -6.01 3.76
C MET A 39 34.31 -6.89 2.66
N VAL A 40 33.53 -7.27 1.65
CA VAL A 40 33.92 -8.23 0.62
C VAL A 40 33.70 -7.59 -0.77
N PRO A 41 34.75 -7.03 -1.40
CA PRO A 41 34.63 -6.27 -2.65
C PRO A 41 33.93 -7.00 -3.80
N ALA A 42 34.00 -8.33 -3.85
CA ALA A 42 33.33 -9.15 -4.86
C ALA A 42 31.79 -8.99 -4.86
N PHE A 43 31.18 -8.62 -3.73
CA PHE A 43 29.74 -8.38 -3.63
C PHE A 43 29.31 -6.99 -4.10
N LYS A 44 30.26 -6.06 -4.33
CA LYS A 44 29.95 -4.67 -4.68
C LYS A 44 29.13 -4.53 -5.97
N SER A 45 29.35 -5.40 -6.95
CA SER A 45 28.58 -5.44 -8.21
C SER A 45 27.42 -6.44 -8.20
N ALA A 46 27.29 -7.26 -7.14
CA ALA A 46 26.22 -8.23 -6.99
C ALA A 46 24.95 -7.57 -6.43
N VAL A 47 23.78 -8.04 -6.87
CA VAL A 47 22.48 -7.47 -6.51
C VAL A 47 21.69 -8.45 -5.66
N TYR A 48 20.99 -7.93 -4.65
CA TYR A 48 20.27 -8.75 -3.67
C TYR A 48 18.78 -8.41 -3.66
N ASP A 49 17.93 -9.43 -3.68
CA ASP A 49 16.46 -9.29 -3.71
C ASP A 49 15.85 -8.90 -2.35
N THR A 50 16.67 -8.64 -1.34
CA THR A 50 16.30 -8.30 0.05
C THR A 50 15.69 -9.46 0.84
N LYS A 51 15.66 -10.67 0.26
CA LYS A 51 15.10 -11.88 0.84
C LYS A 51 16.14 -13.00 0.83
N LYS A 52 16.33 -13.67 -0.31
CA LYS A 52 17.10 -14.91 -0.43
C LYS A 52 18.04 -14.99 -1.62
N ASN A 53 17.84 -14.16 -2.65
CA ASN A 53 18.55 -14.34 -3.92
C ASN A 53 19.58 -13.23 -4.13
N ILE A 54 20.83 -13.62 -4.36
CA ILE A 54 21.90 -12.77 -4.85
C ILE A 54 22.18 -13.16 -6.30
N TYR A 55 22.30 -12.18 -7.16
CA TYR A 55 22.71 -12.36 -8.55
C TYR A 55 24.05 -11.66 -8.75
N SER A 56 25.01 -12.35 -9.35
CA SER A 56 26.31 -11.80 -9.70
C SER A 56 26.73 -12.22 -11.09
N ILE A 57 27.62 -11.44 -11.68
CA ILE A 57 28.20 -11.68 -13.00
C ILE A 57 29.56 -12.35 -12.84
N ASN A 58 30.32 -11.81 -11.91
CA ASN A 58 31.60 -12.38 -11.53
C ASN A 58 31.36 -13.46 -10.47
N PRO A 59 32.15 -14.54 -10.49
CA PRO A 59 32.14 -15.53 -9.42
C PRO A 59 32.35 -14.87 -8.06
N LEU A 60 31.53 -15.24 -7.08
CA LEU A 60 31.69 -14.82 -5.70
C LEU A 60 32.75 -15.72 -5.02
N PRO A 61 33.44 -15.25 -3.96
CA PRO A 61 34.47 -16.01 -3.27
C PRO A 61 33.83 -17.09 -2.38
N LEU A 62 33.32 -18.16 -3.00
CA LEU A 62 32.56 -19.23 -2.32
C LEU A 62 33.39 -20.48 -2.04
N GLY A 63 34.68 -20.48 -2.38
CA GLY A 63 35.56 -21.64 -2.23
C GLY A 63 35.20 -22.82 -3.14
N PRO A 64 35.80 -24.00 -2.92
CA PRO A 64 35.69 -25.16 -3.82
C PRO A 64 34.32 -25.84 -3.78
N ASN A 65 33.56 -25.68 -2.70
CA ASN A 65 32.24 -26.29 -2.52
C ASN A 65 31.09 -25.36 -2.94
N ASP A 66 31.40 -24.27 -3.65
CA ASP A 66 30.40 -23.31 -4.11
C ASP A 66 29.55 -22.71 -2.96
N ALA A 67 30.09 -22.71 -1.72
CA ALA A 67 29.41 -22.23 -0.52
C ALA A 67 30.36 -21.58 0.50
N ALA A 68 30.00 -20.40 1.00
CA ALA A 68 30.73 -19.69 2.05
C ALA A 68 29.79 -19.01 3.05
N SER A 69 30.30 -18.74 4.26
CA SER A 69 29.58 -17.98 5.29
C SER A 69 30.32 -16.68 5.60
N PHE A 70 29.59 -15.57 5.67
CA PHE A 70 30.12 -14.25 5.98
C PHE A 70 29.43 -13.68 7.21
N ASP A 71 30.21 -13.35 8.23
CA ASP A 71 29.71 -12.77 9.46
C ASP A 71 29.68 -11.25 9.36
N VAL A 72 28.48 -10.68 9.44
CA VAL A 72 28.24 -9.24 9.26
C VAL A 72 27.72 -8.64 10.55
N THR A 73 28.28 -7.52 10.97
CA THR A 73 27.79 -6.74 12.11
C THR A 73 27.33 -5.36 11.65
N LEU A 74 26.33 -4.81 12.33
CA LEU A 74 25.96 -3.41 12.18
C LEU A 74 26.68 -2.62 13.27
N GLU A 75 27.41 -1.57 12.88
CA GLU A 75 27.97 -0.61 13.83
C GLU A 75 26.84 0.02 14.67
N GLN A 76 27.13 0.24 15.95
CA GLN A 76 26.25 0.98 16.85
C GLN A 76 26.77 2.41 16.99
N ASP A 77 25.89 3.40 16.84
CA ASP A 77 26.25 4.79 17.07
C ASP A 77 26.57 5.05 18.55
N GLY A 78 27.72 5.67 18.81
CA GLY A 78 28.16 6.13 20.13
C GLY A 78 29.25 5.27 20.77
N PRO A 79 29.61 5.54 22.05
CA PRO A 79 30.77 4.90 22.69
C PRO A 79 30.63 3.37 22.77
N PRO A 80 31.75 2.61 22.74
CA PRO A 80 31.74 1.16 22.77
C PRO A 80 30.82 0.63 23.88
N SER A 81 29.88 -0.23 23.49
CA SER A 81 29.07 -0.93 24.49
C SER A 81 29.89 -2.10 25.02
N GLY A 82 29.86 -2.38 26.33
CA GLY A 82 30.51 -3.57 26.91
C GLY A 82 29.91 -4.91 26.44
N ARG A 83 28.98 -4.89 25.49
CA ARG A 83 28.44 -6.08 24.81
C ARG A 83 28.93 -6.12 23.36
N PRO A 84 29.37 -7.29 22.87
CA PRO A 84 29.77 -7.42 21.47
C PRO A 84 28.59 -7.12 20.53
N PRO A 85 28.85 -6.58 19.32
CA PRO A 85 27.82 -6.36 18.31
C PRO A 85 27.11 -7.67 17.97
N LYS A 86 25.82 -7.56 17.63
CA LYS A 86 25.09 -8.73 17.12
C LYS A 86 25.64 -9.12 15.75
N VAL A 87 26.10 -10.35 15.63
CA VAL A 87 26.59 -10.94 14.39
C VAL A 87 25.42 -11.54 13.61
N TYR A 88 25.37 -11.26 12.31
CA TYR A 88 24.43 -11.80 11.34
C TYR A 88 25.21 -12.57 10.29
N GLN A 89 24.93 -13.87 10.16
CA GLN A 89 25.63 -14.71 9.22
C GLN A 89 24.90 -14.76 7.87
N PHE A 90 25.61 -14.45 6.79
CA PHE A 90 25.20 -14.67 5.40
C PHE A 90 25.75 -16.01 4.94
N LYS A 91 24.89 -17.03 4.84
CA LYS A 91 25.27 -18.31 4.22
C LYS A 91 24.95 -18.23 2.73
N VAL A 92 25.98 -18.25 1.90
CA VAL A 92 25.89 -17.96 0.48
C VAL A 92 26.31 -19.20 -0.29
N THR A 93 25.41 -19.77 -1.10
CA THR A 93 25.65 -20.99 -1.89
C THR A 93 25.23 -20.76 -3.34
N LYS A 94 26.11 -21.08 -4.29
CA LYS A 94 25.79 -21.05 -5.72
C LYS A 94 24.82 -22.19 -6.02
N VAL A 95 23.69 -21.86 -6.64
CA VAL A 95 22.61 -22.84 -6.89
C VAL A 95 22.27 -23.00 -8.37
N ALA A 96 22.56 -22.01 -9.20
CA ALA A 96 22.32 -22.10 -10.63
C ALA A 96 23.19 -21.12 -11.41
N GLU A 97 23.34 -21.42 -12.69
CA GLU A 97 23.90 -20.52 -13.68
C GLU A 97 22.79 -20.12 -14.66
N ILE A 98 22.54 -18.83 -14.78
CA ILE A 98 21.49 -18.26 -15.63
C ILE A 98 22.10 -18.00 -16.99
N ASN A 99 21.66 -18.76 -17.98
CA ASN A 99 22.00 -18.55 -19.38
C ASN A 99 21.10 -17.46 -20.01
N THR A 100 21.67 -16.30 -20.30
CA THR A 100 20.95 -15.16 -20.89
C THR A 100 20.59 -15.37 -22.36
N GLU A 101 21.22 -16.32 -23.05
CA GLU A 101 20.87 -16.68 -24.43
C GLU A 101 19.41 -17.13 -24.53
N LEU A 102 18.89 -17.83 -23.51
CA LEU A 102 17.48 -18.25 -23.47
C LEU A 102 16.54 -17.05 -23.47
N LEU A 103 16.89 -15.99 -22.73
CA LEU A 103 16.14 -14.74 -22.75
C LEU A 103 16.22 -14.04 -24.11
N HIS A 104 17.39 -14.05 -24.76
CA HIS A 104 17.54 -13.50 -26.11
C HIS A 104 16.66 -14.23 -27.13
N ARG A 105 16.68 -15.57 -27.12
CA ARG A 105 15.81 -16.40 -27.98
C ARG A 105 14.34 -16.15 -27.69
N PHE A 106 13.95 -15.99 -26.43
CA PHE A 106 12.57 -15.67 -26.06
C PHE A 106 12.12 -14.34 -26.66
N ILE A 107 12.94 -13.29 -26.53
CA ILE A 107 12.66 -11.96 -27.07
C ILE A 107 12.61 -11.96 -28.61
N ALA A 108 13.37 -12.86 -29.25
CA ALA A 108 13.36 -13.09 -30.69
C ALA A 108 12.20 -13.98 -31.18
N GLY A 109 11.34 -14.47 -30.27
CA GLY A 109 10.23 -15.37 -30.61
C GLY A 109 10.66 -16.82 -30.92
N GLN A 110 11.88 -17.20 -30.54
CA GLN A 110 12.50 -18.50 -30.83
C GLN A 110 12.43 -19.48 -29.63
N GLN A 111 11.93 -19.02 -28.48
CA GLN A 111 11.78 -19.79 -27.24
C GLN A 111 10.43 -19.43 -26.62
N THR A 112 9.79 -20.39 -25.94
CA THR A 112 8.63 -20.13 -25.08
C THR A 112 9.04 -19.57 -23.73
N LEU A 113 8.09 -19.04 -22.96
CA LEU A 113 8.38 -18.59 -21.60
C LEU A 113 8.55 -19.81 -20.68
N ASP A 114 9.75 -20.01 -20.16
CA ASP A 114 10.09 -21.08 -19.21
C ASP A 114 10.71 -20.53 -17.91
N ASN A 115 11.03 -21.42 -16.97
CA ASN A 115 11.60 -21.06 -15.68
C ASN A 115 12.96 -20.35 -15.79
N PRO A 116 13.93 -20.79 -16.63
CA PRO A 116 15.16 -20.03 -16.89
C PRO A 116 14.94 -18.60 -17.38
N VAL A 117 14.04 -18.40 -18.36
CA VAL A 117 13.70 -17.07 -18.87
C VAL A 117 13.08 -16.20 -17.78
N PHE A 118 12.15 -16.76 -16.99
CA PHE A 118 11.55 -16.05 -15.86
C PHE A 118 12.59 -15.64 -14.82
N THR A 119 13.54 -16.54 -14.51
CA THR A 119 14.63 -16.29 -13.55
C THR A 119 15.53 -15.16 -14.03
N ALA A 120 15.88 -15.12 -15.32
CA ALA A 120 16.63 -14.01 -15.91
C ALA A 120 15.86 -12.67 -15.81
N ILE A 121 14.56 -12.67 -16.10
CA ILE A 121 13.71 -11.47 -15.95
C ILE A 121 13.66 -11.01 -14.48
N MET A 122 13.55 -11.94 -13.53
CA MET A 122 13.59 -11.62 -12.10
C MET A 122 14.93 -11.02 -11.68
N ALA A 123 16.05 -11.57 -12.15
CA ALA A 123 17.38 -11.01 -11.89
C ALA A 123 17.47 -9.55 -12.36
N PHE A 124 17.04 -9.25 -13.60
CA PHE A 124 17.03 -7.87 -14.11
C PHE A 124 16.08 -6.94 -13.32
N ASN A 125 14.96 -7.46 -12.81
CA ASN A 125 14.10 -6.70 -11.91
C ASN A 125 14.81 -6.34 -10.59
N VAL A 126 15.66 -7.22 -10.05
CA VAL A 126 16.47 -6.93 -8.86
C VAL A 126 17.56 -5.90 -9.18
N VAL A 127 18.22 -6.01 -10.33
CA VAL A 127 19.26 -5.06 -10.78
C VAL A 127 18.75 -3.61 -10.76
N ILE A 128 17.62 -3.35 -11.41
CA ILE A 128 17.09 -1.97 -11.52
C ILE A 128 16.60 -1.41 -10.17
N ARG A 129 16.29 -2.28 -9.21
CA ARG A 129 15.78 -1.90 -7.88
C ARG A 129 16.87 -1.71 -6.84
N MET A 130 18.06 -2.26 -7.07
CA MET A 130 19.14 -2.27 -6.08
C MET A 130 19.48 -0.86 -5.59
N ARG A 131 19.82 0.04 -6.52
CA ARG A 131 20.23 1.42 -6.19
C ARG A 131 19.11 2.25 -5.53
N PRO A 132 17.85 2.24 -6.02
CA PRO A 132 16.75 2.94 -5.33
C PRO A 132 16.47 2.40 -3.92
N ASN A 133 16.54 1.08 -3.71
CA ASN A 133 16.27 0.45 -2.41
C ASN A 133 17.33 0.80 -1.35
N GLU A 134 18.56 1.13 -1.74
CA GLU A 134 19.59 1.64 -0.83
C GLU A 134 19.24 3.04 -0.30
N LYS A 135 18.70 3.89 -1.17
CA LYS A 135 18.54 5.32 -0.91
C LYS A 135 17.18 5.69 -0.31
N HIS A 136 16.14 4.93 -0.66
CA HIS A 136 14.77 5.33 -0.41
C HIS A 136 13.96 4.23 0.29
N PRO A 137 12.93 4.58 1.07
CA PRO A 137 11.92 3.62 1.50
C PRO A 137 11.32 2.89 0.30
N PHE A 138 11.15 1.56 0.41
CA PHE A 138 10.68 0.74 -0.69
C PHE A 138 9.69 -0.34 -0.27
N ASN A 139 8.89 -0.77 -1.23
CA ASN A 139 8.14 -2.01 -1.21
C ASN A 139 8.68 -2.95 -2.32
N VAL A 140 7.99 -4.04 -2.62
CA VAL A 140 8.47 -5.07 -3.55
C VAL A 140 8.88 -4.52 -4.91
N ARG A 141 8.14 -3.55 -5.46
CA ARG A 141 8.34 -3.04 -6.83
C ARG A 141 8.43 -1.53 -6.94
N SER A 142 8.30 -0.80 -5.83
CA SER A 142 8.26 0.66 -5.82
C SER A 142 9.13 1.21 -4.71
N PHE A 143 9.70 2.37 -4.93
CA PHE A 143 10.36 3.18 -3.90
C PHE A 143 9.67 4.53 -3.79
N PHE A 144 9.85 5.20 -2.66
CA PHE A 144 9.12 6.42 -2.32
C PHE A 144 10.08 7.52 -1.92
N VAL A 145 9.78 8.73 -2.37
CA VAL A 145 10.65 9.89 -2.19
C VAL A 145 9.94 10.96 -1.35
N PRO A 146 10.66 11.67 -0.46
CA PRO A 146 10.05 12.67 0.41
C PRO A 146 9.67 13.96 -0.33
N GLN A 147 10.20 14.18 -1.54
CA GLN A 147 9.89 15.34 -2.37
C GLN A 147 8.40 15.34 -2.71
N GLY A 148 7.72 16.46 -2.46
CA GLY A 148 6.28 16.59 -2.68
C GLY A 148 5.42 15.83 -1.67
N LYS A 149 5.97 15.46 -0.49
CA LYS A 149 5.16 14.80 0.55
C LYS A 149 4.02 15.69 1.04
N ARG A 150 2.85 15.10 1.30
CA ARG A 150 1.62 15.80 1.72
C ARG A 150 1.05 15.20 3.00
N PRO A 151 1.06 15.92 4.15
CA PRO A 151 0.34 15.50 5.34
C PRO A 151 -1.17 15.43 5.07
N ILE A 152 -1.83 14.40 5.58
CA ILE A 152 -3.29 14.22 5.49
C ILE A 152 -3.96 14.15 6.87
N GLY A 153 -3.24 14.50 7.94
CA GLY A 153 -3.71 14.41 9.32
C GLY A 153 -3.68 12.97 9.87
N ASN A 154 -4.17 12.80 11.10
CA ASN A 154 -4.16 11.52 11.84
C ASN A 154 -2.76 10.88 11.97
N GLY A 155 -1.70 11.69 11.92
CA GLY A 155 -0.32 11.20 11.94
C GLY A 155 0.14 10.54 10.64
N ILE A 156 -0.55 10.79 9.52
CA ILE A 156 -0.28 10.18 8.22
C ILE A 156 0.18 11.25 7.22
N GLU A 157 1.17 10.90 6.40
CA GLU A 157 1.60 11.69 5.25
C GLU A 157 1.74 10.82 3.99
N LEU A 158 1.49 11.43 2.83
CA LEU A 158 1.57 10.77 1.53
C LEU A 158 2.86 11.14 0.82
N TRP A 159 3.54 10.16 0.25
CA TRP A 159 4.75 10.33 -0.54
C TRP A 159 4.51 9.85 -1.96
N HIS A 160 5.04 10.58 -2.94
CA HIS A 160 5.13 10.03 -4.29
C HIS A 160 6.19 8.93 -4.33
N GLY A 161 5.98 7.97 -5.23
CA GLY A 161 6.91 6.91 -5.48
C GLY A 161 6.87 6.47 -6.93
N TYR A 162 7.74 5.53 -7.26
CA TYR A 162 7.87 5.04 -8.62
C TYR A 162 7.92 3.52 -8.62
N PHE A 163 6.93 2.93 -9.29
CA PHE A 163 6.87 1.51 -9.61
C PHE A 163 7.84 1.18 -10.73
N GLN A 164 8.52 0.04 -10.64
CA GLN A 164 9.45 -0.44 -11.65
C GLN A 164 9.29 -1.92 -11.94
N SER A 165 9.28 -2.27 -13.23
CA SER A 165 9.48 -3.65 -13.65
C SER A 165 10.17 -3.76 -14.99
N VAL A 166 11.07 -4.74 -15.11
CA VAL A 166 11.61 -5.16 -16.41
C VAL A 166 10.64 -6.14 -17.06
N ARG A 167 10.30 -5.91 -18.33
CA ARG A 167 9.35 -6.71 -19.12
C ARG A 167 9.95 -7.05 -20.48
N PRO A 168 9.93 -8.32 -20.91
CA PRO A 168 10.23 -8.67 -22.29
C PRO A 168 9.06 -8.29 -23.21
N SER A 169 9.37 -7.90 -24.44
CA SER A 169 8.43 -7.83 -25.56
C SER A 169 9.21 -8.02 -26.87
N GLN A 170 8.55 -7.88 -28.02
CA GLN A 170 9.12 -8.16 -29.33
C GLN A 170 10.47 -7.46 -29.52
N ASN A 171 11.53 -8.26 -29.69
CA ASN A 171 12.91 -7.86 -29.98
C ASN A 171 13.63 -7.02 -28.91
N LYS A 172 12.99 -6.61 -27.81
CA LYS A 172 13.62 -5.78 -26.76
C LYS A 172 13.08 -6.05 -25.35
N MET A 173 13.89 -5.69 -24.36
CA MET A 173 13.46 -5.54 -22.97
C MET A 173 13.02 -4.10 -22.71
N TYR A 174 11.98 -3.94 -21.90
CA TYR A 174 11.40 -2.65 -21.53
C TYR A 174 11.41 -2.49 -20.02
N ILE A 175 11.70 -1.28 -19.56
CA ILE A 175 11.45 -0.90 -18.17
C ILE A 175 10.10 -0.19 -18.14
N ASN A 176 9.13 -0.84 -17.51
CA ASN A 176 7.87 -0.20 -17.17
C ASN A 176 8.07 0.61 -15.89
N LEU A 177 7.91 1.92 -16.01
CA LEU A 177 7.98 2.89 -14.93
C LEU A 177 6.62 3.57 -14.79
N ASP A 178 6.09 3.60 -13.57
CA ASP A 178 4.81 4.28 -13.28
C ASP A 178 4.83 4.94 -11.90
N ILE A 179 3.92 5.87 -11.65
CA ILE A 179 3.80 6.55 -10.36
C ILE A 179 3.11 5.63 -9.35
N ALA A 180 3.67 5.56 -8.16
CA ALA A 180 3.08 4.95 -6.99
C ALA A 180 2.80 6.00 -5.92
N THR A 181 1.87 5.70 -5.01
CA THR A 181 1.63 6.50 -3.79
C THR A 181 1.98 5.66 -2.58
N GLY A 182 2.83 6.20 -1.71
CA GLY A 182 3.21 5.60 -0.45
C GLY A 182 2.52 6.31 0.70
N VAL A 183 1.88 5.55 1.58
CA VAL A 183 1.31 6.08 2.82
C VAL A 183 2.35 5.88 3.92
N MET A 184 2.77 6.96 4.55
CA MET A 184 3.83 6.97 5.57
C MET A 184 3.27 7.41 6.92
N TYR A 185 3.86 6.90 7.99
CA TYR A 185 3.75 7.57 9.30
C TYR A 185 4.50 8.89 9.23
N LYS A 186 3.90 9.94 9.78
CA LYS A 186 4.57 11.23 9.93
C LYS A 186 5.80 11.08 10.83
N ASP A 187 6.92 11.62 10.37
CA ASP A 187 8.17 11.62 11.12
C ASP A 187 8.23 12.76 12.15
N GLY A 188 9.16 12.68 13.10
CA GLY A 188 9.32 13.70 14.15
C GLY A 188 9.15 13.14 15.56
N ARG A 189 8.71 13.94 16.53
CA ARG A 189 8.55 13.47 17.92
C ARG A 189 7.38 12.50 18.00
N LEU A 190 7.56 11.40 18.74
CA LEU A 190 6.50 10.39 18.89
C LEU A 190 5.26 10.99 19.59
N ILE A 191 5.47 11.89 20.55
CA ILE A 191 4.36 12.55 21.24
C ILE A 191 3.48 13.35 20.28
N ASP A 192 4.08 14.08 19.33
CA ASP A 192 3.33 14.87 18.33
C ASP A 192 2.54 13.94 17.39
N LEU A 193 3.15 12.83 16.96
CA LEU A 193 2.45 11.80 16.18
C LEU A 193 1.22 11.24 16.93
N CYS A 194 1.36 10.96 18.22
CA CYS A 194 0.25 10.48 19.06
C CYS A 194 -0.87 11.50 19.18
N LEU A 195 -0.55 12.79 19.27
CA LEU A 195 -1.54 13.86 19.35
C LEU A 195 -2.26 14.06 18.02
N GLU A 196 -1.52 14.06 16.91
CA GLU A 196 -2.09 14.18 15.57
C GLU A 196 -3.03 13.02 15.23
N PHE A 197 -2.76 11.81 15.73
CA PHE A 197 -3.64 10.64 15.56
C PHE A 197 -5.10 10.91 15.99
N PHE A 198 -5.31 11.72 17.03
CA PHE A 198 -6.65 12.05 17.52
C PHE A 198 -7.31 13.20 16.76
N GLY A 199 -6.58 13.92 15.90
CA GLY A 199 -7.12 14.97 15.04
C GLY A 199 -7.76 16.15 15.79
N ARG A 200 -7.38 16.40 17.06
CA ARG A 200 -7.96 17.48 17.86
C ARG A 200 -7.27 18.81 17.58
N PRO A 201 -8.01 19.93 17.50
CA PRO A 201 -7.42 21.27 17.47
C PRO A 201 -6.70 21.56 18.80
N ASN A 202 -5.52 22.19 18.74
CA ASN A 202 -4.68 22.55 19.89
C ASN A 202 -4.48 21.43 20.93
N PRO A 203 -3.90 20.28 20.54
CA PRO A 203 -3.82 19.13 21.41
C PRO A 203 -2.83 19.35 22.58
N ASN A 204 -3.30 19.12 23.80
CA ASN A 204 -2.48 19.15 25.01
C ASN A 204 -1.97 17.73 25.31
N PRO A 205 -0.64 17.49 25.44
CA PRO A 205 -0.06 16.19 25.79
C PRO A 205 -0.75 15.47 26.97
N ASN A 206 -1.23 16.21 27.96
CA ASN A 206 -1.91 15.68 29.14
C ASN A 206 -3.20 14.91 28.82
N MET A 207 -3.77 15.04 27.61
CA MET A 207 -4.91 14.21 27.17
C MET A 207 -4.59 12.71 27.08
N LEU A 208 -3.30 12.37 27.05
CA LEU A 208 -2.78 11.00 27.04
C LEU A 208 -2.55 10.47 28.47
N SER A 209 -2.96 11.20 29.51
CA SER A 209 -2.83 10.79 30.90
C SER A 209 -4.00 9.91 31.35
N PRO A 210 -3.74 8.67 31.80
CA PRO A 210 -4.78 7.83 32.41
C PRO A 210 -5.42 8.48 33.63
N GLN A 211 -4.64 9.20 34.45
CA GLN A 211 -5.12 9.88 35.66
C GLN A 211 -6.06 11.06 35.34
N ARG A 212 -5.95 11.62 34.12
CA ARG A 212 -6.82 12.70 33.64
C ARG A 212 -7.92 12.20 32.69
N GLY A 213 -8.23 10.90 32.75
CA GLY A 213 -9.35 10.31 32.02
C GLY A 213 -9.06 9.93 30.57
N PHE A 214 -7.81 9.59 30.21
CA PHE A 214 -7.52 9.00 28.90
C PHE A 214 -8.20 7.62 28.76
N PRO A 215 -9.24 7.45 27.92
CA PRO A 215 -10.05 6.24 27.93
C PRO A 215 -9.30 5.04 27.37
N ASP A 216 -9.49 3.86 27.97
CA ASP A 216 -8.85 2.63 27.52
C ASP A 216 -9.18 2.29 26.06
N ARG A 217 -10.40 2.55 25.61
CA ARG A 217 -10.80 2.35 24.20
C ARG A 217 -9.92 3.16 23.24
N GLU A 218 -9.63 4.42 23.58
CA GLU A 218 -8.78 5.30 22.78
C GLU A 218 -7.31 4.89 22.87
N ARG A 219 -6.84 4.45 24.04
CA ARG A 219 -5.51 3.83 24.20
C ARG A 219 -5.34 2.61 23.28
N HIS A 220 -6.32 1.73 23.20
CA HIS A 220 -6.27 0.57 22.31
C HIS A 220 -6.29 0.97 20.83
N ARG A 221 -7.01 2.03 20.44
CA ARG A 221 -6.94 2.59 19.07
C ARG A 221 -5.54 3.12 18.75
N LEU A 222 -4.95 3.90 19.66
CA LEU A 222 -3.60 4.42 19.51
C LEU A 222 -2.56 3.29 19.48
N GLN A 223 -2.69 2.27 20.33
CA GLN A 223 -1.83 1.09 20.30
C GLN A 223 -1.89 0.39 18.94
N ARG A 224 -3.10 0.15 18.42
CA ARG A 224 -3.27 -0.43 17.07
C ARG A 224 -2.60 0.41 16.00
N PHE A 225 -2.56 1.73 16.13
CA PHE A 225 -1.85 2.63 15.23
C PHE A 225 -0.32 2.56 15.38
N LEU A 226 0.20 2.47 16.60
CA LEU A 226 1.65 2.52 16.89
C LEU A 226 2.38 1.16 16.86
N THR A 227 1.69 0.04 17.07
CA THR A 227 2.36 -1.28 17.09
C THR A 227 3.09 -1.55 15.76
N GLY A 228 4.38 -1.89 15.83
CA GLY A 228 5.24 -2.08 14.67
C GLY A 228 5.91 -0.82 14.13
N VAL A 229 5.56 0.37 14.63
CA VAL A 229 6.26 1.62 14.29
C VAL A 229 7.65 1.58 14.93
N ARG A 230 8.67 1.90 14.14
CA ARG A 230 10.04 2.08 14.63
C ARG A 230 10.18 3.47 15.22
N VAL A 231 10.86 3.58 16.36
CA VAL A 231 11.22 4.84 17.00
C VAL A 231 12.70 4.85 17.34
N ILE A 232 13.26 6.04 17.45
CA ILE A 232 14.63 6.29 17.81
C ILE A 232 14.65 6.97 19.18
N THR A 233 15.56 6.53 20.04
CA THR A 233 15.90 7.22 21.28
C THR A 233 17.34 7.71 21.19
N LYS A 234 17.62 8.86 21.82
CA LYS A 234 18.95 9.43 21.95
C LYS A 234 19.29 9.58 23.43
N HIS A 235 20.30 8.86 23.90
CA HIS A 235 20.74 8.92 25.28
C HIS A 235 22.24 8.63 25.40
N GLY A 236 22.97 9.43 26.19
CA GLY A 236 24.41 9.24 26.42
C GLY A 236 25.26 9.22 25.15
N GLY A 237 24.90 10.06 24.15
CA GLY A 237 25.55 10.08 22.84
C GLY A 237 25.24 8.88 21.93
N ARG A 238 24.42 7.92 22.39
CA ARG A 238 24.00 6.76 21.60
C ARG A 238 22.63 6.97 20.97
N THR A 239 22.51 6.55 19.72
CA THR A 239 21.24 6.53 19.00
C THR A 239 20.78 5.08 18.85
N ARG A 240 19.58 4.76 19.34
CA ARG A 240 19.05 3.38 19.26
C ARG A 240 17.67 3.36 18.64
N ALA A 241 17.49 2.43 17.71
CA ALA A 241 16.21 2.16 17.10
C ALA A 241 15.48 1.03 17.85
N HIS A 242 14.19 1.23 18.09
CA HIS A 242 13.31 0.28 18.76
C HIS A 242 12.01 0.13 17.97
N VAL A 243 11.32 -0.99 18.12
CA VAL A 243 10.01 -1.22 17.53
C VAL A 243 8.98 -1.26 18.64
N ILE A 244 7.95 -0.41 18.53
CA ILE A 244 6.86 -0.32 19.50
C ILE A 244 6.04 -1.61 19.46
N LYS A 245 5.83 -2.21 20.62
CA LYS A 245 4.99 -3.39 20.80
C LYS A 245 3.63 -3.02 21.39
N LYS A 246 3.62 -2.18 22.43
CA LYS A 246 2.42 -1.80 23.20
C LYS A 246 2.45 -0.35 23.67
N VAL A 247 1.28 0.15 24.07
CA VAL A 247 1.11 1.41 24.80
C VAL A 247 0.69 1.05 26.23
N THR A 248 1.39 1.59 27.23
CA THR A 248 1.17 1.25 28.65
C THR A 248 -0.20 1.71 29.15
N THR A 249 -0.74 1.00 30.14
CA THR A 249 -1.97 1.36 30.87
C THR A 249 -1.73 2.50 31.85
N GLU A 250 -0.54 2.57 32.44
CA GLU A 250 -0.14 3.61 33.38
C GLU A 250 0.71 4.70 32.72
N GLY A 251 0.77 5.87 33.37
CA GLY A 251 1.74 6.91 33.04
C GLY A 251 3.16 6.60 33.53
N ALA A 252 4.16 7.34 33.06
CA ALA A 252 5.57 7.13 33.44
C ALA A 252 5.80 7.23 34.96
N ASN A 253 5.03 8.06 35.66
CA ASN A 253 5.07 8.27 37.10
C ASN A 253 4.62 7.05 37.92
N ALA A 254 3.69 6.26 37.38
CA ALA A 254 3.08 5.11 38.05
C ALA A 254 3.58 3.76 37.50
N ARG A 255 4.17 3.75 36.30
CA ARG A 255 4.72 2.52 35.72
C ARG A 255 5.99 2.10 36.46
N MET A 256 5.89 1.05 37.27
CA MET A 256 7.02 0.51 38.03
C MET A 256 7.80 -0.54 37.23
N PHE A 257 9.11 -0.62 37.48
CA PHE A 257 9.98 -1.71 37.03
C PHE A 257 11.14 -1.90 38.01
N THR A 258 11.76 -3.08 37.98
CA THR A 258 12.94 -3.38 38.80
C THR A 258 14.20 -3.20 37.96
N THR A 259 15.15 -2.40 38.45
CA THR A 259 16.45 -2.19 37.79
C THR A 259 17.33 -3.44 37.94
N ARG A 260 18.49 -3.43 37.29
CA ARG A 260 19.46 -4.52 37.43
C ARG A 260 20.09 -4.57 38.82
N GLU A 261 20.15 -3.45 39.52
CA GLU A 261 20.60 -3.40 40.92
C GLU A 261 19.52 -3.85 41.92
N GLY A 262 18.36 -4.33 41.45
CA GLY A 262 17.26 -4.80 42.30
C GLY A 262 16.36 -3.70 42.86
N GLN A 263 16.60 -2.43 42.49
CA GLN A 263 15.78 -1.31 42.94
C GLN A 263 14.47 -1.23 42.14
N THR A 264 13.33 -1.16 42.83
CA THR A 264 12.03 -0.93 42.17
C THR A 264 11.73 0.56 42.13
N LEU A 265 11.63 1.10 40.91
CA LEU A 265 11.44 2.52 40.63
C LEU A 265 10.31 2.72 39.61
N SER A 266 9.68 3.90 39.61
CA SER A 266 8.86 4.30 38.46
C SER A 266 9.75 4.70 37.28
N VAL A 267 9.22 4.59 36.06
CA VAL A 267 9.91 5.05 34.85
C VAL A 267 10.33 6.52 35.00
N ALA A 268 9.44 7.40 35.46
CA ALA A 268 9.75 8.82 35.66
C ALA A 268 10.88 9.03 36.68
N ASN A 269 10.87 8.29 37.81
CA ASN A 269 11.92 8.40 38.81
C ASN A 269 13.26 7.92 38.28
N TYR A 270 13.31 6.79 37.56
CA TYR A 270 14.54 6.31 36.94
C TYR A 270 15.16 7.34 35.97
N PHE A 271 14.35 7.95 35.10
CA PHE A 271 14.86 8.99 34.20
C PHE A 271 15.40 10.20 34.97
N ARG A 272 14.74 10.59 36.07
CA ARG A 272 15.18 11.72 36.90
C ARG A 272 16.44 11.42 37.70
N THR A 273 16.47 10.34 38.46
CA THR A 273 17.52 10.03 39.43
C THR A 273 18.73 9.35 38.79
N THR A 274 18.49 8.40 37.89
CA THR A 274 19.57 7.60 37.28
C THR A 274 20.10 8.25 36.01
N LEU A 275 19.23 8.87 35.20
CA LEU A 275 19.61 9.46 33.90
C LEU A 275 19.69 10.99 33.91
N GLY A 276 19.43 11.64 35.05
CA GLY A 276 19.51 13.09 35.21
C GLY A 276 18.53 13.88 34.34
N LYS A 277 17.43 13.26 33.89
CA LYS A 277 16.48 13.84 32.95
C LYS A 277 15.06 13.82 33.51
N ALA A 278 14.58 14.98 33.96
CA ALA A 278 13.20 15.14 34.37
C ALA A 278 12.25 15.12 33.16
N LEU A 279 11.17 14.34 33.27
CA LEU A 279 10.12 14.24 32.27
C LEU A 279 9.18 15.45 32.36
N GLN A 280 8.78 16.04 31.23
CA GLN A 280 7.82 17.16 31.21
C GLN A 280 6.39 16.67 31.41
N PHE A 281 6.10 15.45 30.95
CA PHE A 281 4.77 14.84 31.01
C PHE A 281 4.85 13.48 31.71
N PRO A 282 5.09 13.42 33.03
CA PRO A 282 5.31 12.16 33.72
C PRO A 282 4.02 11.34 33.90
N ASP A 283 2.85 11.95 33.78
CA ASP A 283 1.53 11.34 33.99
C ASP A 283 0.91 10.73 32.72
N ILE A 284 1.55 10.85 31.55
CA ILE A 284 1.06 10.30 30.28
C ILE A 284 1.58 8.88 30.01
N VAL A 285 0.82 8.12 29.22
CA VAL A 285 1.21 6.76 28.80
C VAL A 285 2.57 6.72 28.11
N CYS A 286 3.24 5.57 28.19
CA CYS A 286 4.51 5.27 27.54
C CYS A 286 4.35 4.24 26.42
N VAL A 287 5.42 3.99 25.66
CA VAL A 287 5.51 2.84 24.75
C VAL A 287 6.41 1.76 25.32
N GLU A 288 5.98 0.51 25.19
CA GLU A 288 6.81 -0.66 25.49
C GLU A 288 7.36 -1.23 24.17
N VAL A 289 8.65 -1.52 24.13
CA VAL A 289 9.34 -2.05 22.95
C VAL A 289 9.58 -3.55 23.07
N GLY A 290 10.03 -4.20 21.98
CA GLY A 290 10.21 -5.66 21.93
C GLY A 290 11.04 -6.29 23.06
N SER A 291 11.96 -5.55 23.68
CA SER A 291 12.77 -6.00 24.82
C SER A 291 12.05 -5.90 26.18
N GLY A 292 10.81 -5.44 26.23
CA GLY A 292 10.08 -5.13 27.46
C GLY A 292 10.44 -3.78 28.09
N ALA A 293 11.39 -3.04 27.50
CA ALA A 293 11.75 -1.71 27.99
C ALA A 293 10.62 -0.72 27.73
N VAL A 294 10.32 0.11 28.72
CA VAL A 294 9.30 1.17 28.64
C VAL A 294 9.99 2.51 28.36
N MET A 295 9.46 3.25 27.40
CA MET A 295 10.03 4.52 26.93
C MET A 295 8.97 5.62 26.97
N PRO A 296 9.24 6.75 27.66
CA PRO A 296 8.39 7.93 27.61
C PRO A 296 8.26 8.49 26.20
N LEU A 297 7.05 8.90 25.80
CA LEU A 297 6.77 9.39 24.44
C LEU A 297 7.64 10.57 24.04
N GLU A 298 7.91 11.48 24.98
CA GLU A 298 8.70 12.69 24.76
C GLU A 298 10.19 12.42 24.47
N LEU A 299 10.66 11.20 24.72
CA LEU A 299 12.05 10.77 24.50
C LEU A 299 12.22 9.94 23.23
N CYS A 300 11.15 9.71 22.48
CA CYS A 300 11.13 8.93 21.25
C CYS A 300 10.88 9.83 20.03
N SER A 301 11.54 9.52 18.92
CA SER A 301 11.26 10.11 17.61
C SER A 301 10.98 9.05 16.55
N VAL A 302 10.05 9.33 15.65
CA VAL A 302 9.70 8.50 14.51
C VAL A 302 10.63 8.88 13.36
N PRO A 303 11.51 7.98 12.88
CA PRO A 303 12.36 8.26 11.74
C PRO A 303 11.56 8.38 10.44
N PRO A 304 12.08 9.14 9.45
CA PRO A 304 11.40 9.40 8.20
C PRO A 304 11.25 8.18 7.30
N GLY A 305 10.22 8.24 6.44
CA GLY A 305 9.99 7.25 5.38
C GLY A 305 9.57 5.88 5.90
N GLN A 306 8.75 5.83 6.94
CA GLN A 306 8.17 4.58 7.46
C GLN A 306 6.82 4.31 6.81
N ILE A 307 6.79 3.32 5.92
CA ILE A 307 5.57 2.92 5.20
C ILE A 307 4.55 2.35 6.19
N MET A 308 3.35 2.94 6.20
CA MET A 308 2.18 2.43 6.91
C MET A 308 1.53 1.32 6.09
N ARG A 309 1.56 0.09 6.61
CA ARG A 309 0.92 -1.09 5.99
C ARG A 309 -0.46 -1.41 6.57
N LYS A 310 -0.98 -0.54 7.43
CA LYS A 310 -2.29 -0.68 8.07
C LYS A 310 -3.37 -0.10 7.18
N GLN A 311 -4.62 -0.51 7.42
CA GLN A 311 -5.77 0.06 6.73
C GLN A 311 -5.82 1.57 6.96
N ILE A 312 -5.99 2.30 5.86
CA ILE A 312 -6.16 3.75 5.89
C ILE A 312 -7.56 4.03 6.46
N PRO A 313 -7.71 4.99 7.39
CA PRO A 313 -9.03 5.40 7.85
C PRO A 313 -9.93 5.80 6.68
N ALA A 314 -11.20 5.40 6.72
CA ALA A 314 -12.12 5.59 5.59
C ALA A 314 -12.23 7.06 5.19
N GLU A 315 -12.28 7.95 6.18
CA GLU A 315 -12.33 9.41 6.06
C GLU A 315 -11.10 10.02 5.37
N LYS A 316 -9.97 9.29 5.27
CA LYS A 316 -8.74 9.73 4.61
C LYS A 316 -8.54 9.17 3.22
N THR A 317 -9.41 8.25 2.77
CA THR A 317 -9.27 7.59 1.47
C THR A 317 -9.40 8.57 0.31
N SER A 318 -10.30 9.55 0.41
CA SER A 318 -10.49 10.60 -0.60
C SER A 318 -9.22 11.42 -0.83
N GLU A 319 -8.52 11.79 0.25
CA GLU A 319 -7.26 12.55 0.20
C GLU A 319 -6.14 11.72 -0.45
N VAL A 320 -6.12 10.39 -0.28
CA VAL A 320 -5.17 9.51 -0.98
C VAL A 320 -5.48 9.42 -2.47
N VAL A 321 -6.76 9.27 -2.83
CA VAL A 321 -7.21 9.23 -4.22
C VAL A 321 -6.89 10.54 -4.94
N ASP A 322 -7.13 11.67 -4.28
CA ASP A 322 -6.80 12.99 -4.79
C ASP A 322 -5.29 13.14 -5.04
N PHE A 323 -4.45 12.73 -4.07
CA PHE A 323 -2.99 12.80 -4.21
C PHE A 323 -2.47 11.96 -5.39
N ALA A 324 -3.06 10.78 -5.61
CA ALA A 324 -2.68 9.88 -6.67
C ALA A 324 -3.19 10.32 -8.06
N ARG A 325 -4.19 11.21 -8.10
CA ARG A 325 -4.86 11.64 -9.32
C ARG A 325 -4.03 12.68 -10.06
N LEU A 326 -3.46 12.28 -11.18
CA LEU A 326 -2.74 13.18 -12.10
C LEU A 326 -3.32 13.07 -13.50
N ARG A 327 -3.45 14.22 -14.18
CA ARG A 327 -3.82 14.25 -15.61
C ARG A 327 -2.69 13.63 -16.45
N PRO A 328 -2.97 13.02 -17.62
CA PRO A 328 -1.96 12.30 -18.39
C PRO A 328 -0.66 13.08 -18.67
N PRO A 329 -0.68 14.38 -19.05
CA PRO A 329 0.57 15.14 -19.24
C PRO A 329 1.39 15.31 -17.96
N GLN A 330 0.71 15.62 -16.84
CA GLN A 330 1.35 15.74 -15.52
C GLN A 330 1.92 14.41 -15.04
N ARG A 331 1.19 13.31 -15.28
CA ARG A 331 1.63 11.95 -14.96
C ARG A 331 2.91 11.62 -15.73
N LEU A 332 2.93 11.87 -17.04
CA LEU A 332 4.11 11.62 -17.87
C LEU A 332 5.31 12.45 -17.42
N GLU A 333 5.11 13.73 -17.08
CA GLU A 333 6.18 14.59 -16.60
C GLU A 333 6.74 14.13 -15.25
N THR A 334 5.86 13.72 -14.33
CA THR A 334 6.29 13.16 -13.04
C THR A 334 7.09 11.87 -13.24
N ILE A 335 6.71 11.02 -14.20
CA ILE A 335 7.47 9.80 -14.56
C ILE A 335 8.86 10.18 -15.10
N ARG A 336 8.97 11.23 -15.94
CA ARG A 336 10.27 11.72 -16.44
C ARG A 336 11.16 12.24 -15.32
N GLN A 337 10.61 13.01 -14.38
CA GLN A 337 11.33 13.44 -13.18
C GLN A 337 11.82 12.22 -12.35
N GLY A 338 10.99 11.17 -12.27
CA GLY A 338 11.38 9.90 -11.66
C GLY A 338 12.61 9.25 -12.29
N LEU A 339 12.74 9.30 -13.62
CA LEU A 339 13.93 8.77 -14.32
C LEU A 339 15.21 9.48 -13.88
N GLN A 340 15.16 10.80 -13.67
CA GLN A 340 16.31 11.57 -13.17
C GLN A 340 16.73 11.16 -11.76
N LEU A 341 15.77 10.81 -10.89
CA LEU A 341 16.05 10.31 -9.54
C LEU A 341 16.68 8.91 -9.57
N LEU A 342 16.32 8.10 -10.58
CA LEU A 342 16.78 6.73 -10.73
C LEU A 342 18.21 6.61 -11.21
N GLN A 343 18.64 7.54 -12.06
CA GLN A 343 20.01 7.62 -12.56
C GLN A 343 20.51 6.25 -13.04
N TYR A 344 19.70 5.54 -13.84
CA TYR A 344 20.01 4.18 -14.27
C TYR A 344 21.40 4.10 -14.93
N GLY A 345 21.77 5.10 -15.72
CA GLY A 345 23.11 5.19 -16.33
C GLY A 345 24.27 5.34 -15.34
N GLN A 346 24.03 5.88 -14.14
CA GLN A 346 25.05 6.06 -13.10
C GLN A 346 25.15 4.86 -12.16
N SER A 347 24.11 4.02 -12.10
CA SER A 347 24.09 2.82 -11.27
C SER A 347 25.20 1.85 -11.66
N GLU A 348 26.11 1.56 -10.73
CA GLU A 348 27.16 0.55 -10.90
C GLU A 348 26.54 -0.82 -11.19
N TYR A 349 25.46 -1.17 -10.49
CA TYR A 349 24.71 -2.42 -10.70
C TYR A 349 24.22 -2.59 -12.14
N VAL A 350 23.55 -1.57 -12.69
CA VAL A 350 22.99 -1.62 -14.05
C VAL A 350 24.12 -1.77 -15.08
N ARG A 351 25.20 -0.99 -14.91
CA ARG A 351 26.38 -1.05 -15.79
C ARG A 351 27.13 -2.37 -15.70
N SER A 352 27.32 -2.90 -14.49
CA SER A 352 27.96 -4.20 -14.28
C SER A 352 27.20 -5.28 -15.06
N PHE A 353 25.87 -5.32 -14.94
CA PHE A 353 24.98 -6.27 -15.64
C PHE A 353 24.88 -6.04 -17.16
N GLY A 354 25.70 -5.14 -17.71
CA GLY A 354 25.75 -4.87 -19.15
C GLY A 354 24.49 -4.21 -19.69
N MET A 355 23.63 -3.69 -18.80
CA MET A 355 22.40 -3.03 -19.20
C MET A 355 22.71 -1.59 -19.61
N ASN A 356 22.11 -1.18 -20.72
CA ASN A 356 22.03 0.21 -21.12
C ASN A 356 20.55 0.59 -21.21
N VAL A 357 20.14 1.62 -20.46
CA VAL A 357 18.74 2.03 -20.34
C VAL A 357 18.57 3.37 -21.01
N THR A 358 17.68 3.44 -22.00
CA THR A 358 17.27 4.69 -22.61
C THR A 358 16.36 5.45 -21.64
N GLU A 359 16.68 6.72 -21.36
CA GLU A 359 15.93 7.57 -20.42
C GLU A 359 14.77 8.35 -21.07
N THR A 360 14.45 8.06 -22.33
CA THR A 360 13.31 8.64 -23.04
C THR A 360 12.16 7.66 -23.11
N PRO A 361 10.93 8.05 -22.75
CA PRO A 361 9.74 7.24 -23.00
C PRO A 361 9.65 6.80 -24.47
N MET A 362 9.28 5.54 -24.70
CA MET A 362 9.16 5.03 -26.06
C MET A 362 7.94 5.64 -26.77
N THR A 363 8.07 5.93 -28.06
CA THR A 363 6.95 6.28 -28.92
C THR A 363 6.46 5.02 -29.63
N VAL A 364 5.14 4.78 -29.56
CA VAL A 364 4.49 3.66 -30.24
C VAL A 364 3.46 4.21 -31.22
N LYS A 365 3.39 3.62 -32.42
CA LYS A 365 2.31 3.87 -33.36
C LYS A 365 1.06 3.16 -32.87
N ALA A 366 0.04 3.92 -32.49
CA ALA A 366 -1.28 3.40 -32.12
C ALA A 366 -2.29 3.61 -33.25
N ARG A 367 -3.40 2.87 -33.22
CA ARG A 367 -4.54 3.07 -34.11
C ARG A 367 -5.78 3.35 -33.27
N ILE A 368 -6.57 4.33 -33.67
CA ILE A 368 -7.90 4.56 -33.11
C ILE A 368 -8.86 3.71 -33.93
N LEU A 369 -9.48 2.71 -33.29
CA LEU A 369 -10.49 1.90 -33.95
C LEU A 369 -11.79 2.69 -34.06
N GLU A 370 -12.47 2.54 -35.20
CA GLU A 370 -13.77 3.16 -35.43
C GLU A 370 -14.80 2.62 -34.43
N ALA A 371 -15.53 3.54 -33.79
CA ALA A 371 -16.59 3.15 -32.86
C ALA A 371 -17.73 2.44 -33.62
N PRO A 372 -18.26 1.32 -33.08
CA PRO A 372 -19.40 0.66 -33.70
C PRO A 372 -20.65 1.54 -33.62
N VAL A 373 -21.55 1.41 -34.59
CA VAL A 373 -22.85 2.08 -34.55
C VAL A 373 -23.76 1.29 -33.63
N LEU A 374 -24.29 1.94 -32.59
CA LEU A 374 -25.28 1.36 -31.69
C LEU A 374 -26.68 1.59 -32.28
N LYS A 375 -27.52 0.55 -32.24
CA LYS A 375 -28.91 0.58 -32.68
C LYS A 375 -29.86 0.58 -31.48
N TYR A 376 -30.89 1.42 -31.55
CA TYR A 376 -31.94 1.56 -30.55
C TYR A 376 -33.28 1.06 -31.06
N GLY A 377 -34.25 0.98 -30.14
CA GLY A 377 -35.57 0.46 -30.44
C GLY A 377 -36.41 1.41 -31.25
N GLU A 378 -37.46 0.84 -31.86
CA GLU A 378 -38.48 1.60 -32.58
C GLU A 378 -39.12 2.65 -31.65
N GLY A 379 -39.40 3.83 -32.20
CA GLY A 379 -39.90 4.98 -31.43
C GLY A 379 -38.83 5.79 -30.70
N SER A 380 -37.55 5.50 -30.89
CA SER A 380 -36.47 6.45 -30.58
C SER A 380 -36.50 7.61 -31.59
N ARG A 381 -36.23 8.85 -31.17
CA ARG A 381 -36.05 9.95 -32.14
C ARG A 381 -34.75 9.78 -32.91
N GLN A 382 -33.76 9.15 -32.28
CA GLN A 382 -32.49 8.79 -32.88
C GLN A 382 -32.27 7.28 -32.78
N ASN A 383 -32.62 6.55 -33.84
CA ASN A 383 -32.57 5.08 -33.87
C ASN A 383 -31.14 4.51 -33.89
N THR A 384 -30.14 5.32 -34.22
CA THR A 384 -28.73 4.92 -34.19
C THR A 384 -27.84 6.02 -33.63
N ILE A 385 -26.76 5.64 -32.97
CA ILE A 385 -25.70 6.56 -32.58
C ILE A 385 -24.35 5.93 -32.83
N LYS A 386 -23.39 6.72 -33.33
CA LYS A 386 -21.98 6.35 -33.30
C LYS A 386 -21.37 7.03 -32.07
N PRO A 387 -20.92 6.28 -31.05
CA PRO A 387 -20.34 6.86 -29.86
C PRO A 387 -19.14 7.75 -30.18
N ALA A 388 -19.03 8.87 -29.48
CA ALA A 388 -17.87 9.75 -29.56
C ALA A 388 -17.06 9.60 -28.27
N ASN A 389 -15.73 9.46 -28.39
CA ASN A 389 -14.83 9.32 -27.24
C ASN A 389 -15.23 8.20 -26.25
N GLY A 390 -15.83 7.12 -26.75
CA GLY A 390 -16.30 5.99 -25.94
C GLY A 390 -17.52 6.30 -25.07
N GLN A 391 -18.24 7.39 -25.32
CA GLN A 391 -19.39 7.83 -24.53
C GLN A 391 -20.65 7.96 -25.41
N TRP A 392 -21.79 7.67 -24.80
CA TRP A 392 -23.13 7.91 -25.35
C TRP A 392 -24.13 8.02 -24.19
N ASN A 393 -25.34 8.48 -24.46
CA ASN A 393 -26.42 8.53 -23.47
C ASN A 393 -27.74 8.05 -24.09
N MET A 394 -28.77 7.86 -23.24
CA MET A 394 -30.10 7.41 -23.62
C MET A 394 -31.06 8.55 -23.97
N ARG A 395 -30.59 9.80 -24.07
CA ARG A 395 -31.47 10.93 -24.38
C ARG A 395 -32.09 10.74 -25.77
N ASP A 396 -33.41 10.93 -25.82
CA ASP A 396 -34.23 10.75 -27.03
C ASP A 396 -34.16 9.34 -27.65
N LYS A 397 -33.80 8.33 -26.86
CA LYS A 397 -33.62 6.94 -27.27
C LYS A 397 -34.42 6.00 -26.39
N LYS A 398 -34.95 4.94 -27.00
CA LYS A 398 -35.65 3.84 -26.33
C LYS A 398 -34.83 2.55 -26.46
N PHE A 399 -34.99 1.65 -25.50
CA PHE A 399 -34.32 0.35 -25.55
C PHE A 399 -34.68 -0.42 -26.82
N PHE A 400 -33.72 -1.19 -27.36
CA PHE A 400 -33.93 -2.00 -28.57
C PHE A 400 -35.12 -2.96 -28.43
N VAL A 401 -35.23 -3.60 -27.27
CA VAL A 401 -36.42 -4.37 -26.86
C VAL A 401 -36.81 -3.89 -25.47
N PRO A 402 -37.77 -2.96 -25.34
CA PRO A 402 -38.23 -2.55 -24.03
C PRO A 402 -39.01 -3.68 -23.35
N LYS A 403 -38.92 -3.75 -22.02
CA LYS A 403 -39.71 -4.67 -21.20
C LYS A 403 -40.77 -3.92 -20.42
N SER A 404 -41.79 -4.67 -20.02
CA SER A 404 -42.87 -4.18 -19.18
C SER A 404 -42.72 -4.74 -17.77
N VAL A 405 -42.93 -3.90 -16.77
CA VAL A 405 -43.03 -4.27 -15.35
C VAL A 405 -44.49 -4.12 -14.97
N LYS A 406 -45.17 -5.23 -14.68
CA LYS A 406 -46.59 -5.25 -14.37
C LYS A 406 -46.83 -4.84 -12.93
N GLN A 407 -46.05 -5.44 -12.02
CA GLN A 407 -46.15 -5.21 -10.58
C GLN A 407 -44.76 -5.00 -9.99
N TRP A 408 -44.67 -4.09 -9.03
CA TRP A 408 -43.43 -3.80 -8.33
C TRP A 408 -43.73 -3.24 -6.95
N VAL A 409 -42.76 -3.38 -6.05
CA VAL A 409 -42.83 -2.86 -4.69
C VAL A 409 -41.54 -2.13 -4.32
N ILE A 410 -41.64 -1.22 -3.35
CA ILE A 410 -40.51 -0.49 -2.80
C ILE A 410 -40.33 -0.90 -1.34
N VAL A 411 -39.11 -1.26 -0.95
CA VAL A 411 -38.75 -1.57 0.43
C VAL A 411 -37.67 -0.60 0.89
N VAL A 412 -37.95 0.16 1.94
CA VAL A 412 -37.11 1.23 2.46
C VAL A 412 -36.50 0.79 3.79
N TYR A 413 -35.17 0.70 3.82
CA TYR A 413 -34.37 0.47 5.05
C TYR A 413 -33.74 1.76 5.60
N GLU A 414 -33.90 2.87 4.88
CA GLU A 414 -33.54 4.19 5.37
C GLU A 414 -34.57 4.68 6.39
N SER A 415 -34.12 5.45 7.37
CA SER A 415 -34.96 6.08 8.38
C SER A 415 -36.02 7.00 7.75
N ASP A 416 -37.25 6.94 8.27
CA ASP A 416 -38.38 7.78 7.86
C ASP A 416 -38.07 9.27 7.91
N ARG A 417 -37.17 9.69 8.81
CA ARG A 417 -36.72 11.09 8.91
C ARG A 417 -35.91 11.54 7.68
N ARG A 418 -35.08 10.66 7.12
CA ARG A 418 -34.23 10.96 5.94
C ARG A 418 -34.93 10.64 4.63
N PHE A 419 -35.82 9.64 4.63
CA PHE A 419 -36.53 9.19 3.44
C PHE A 419 -38.02 8.97 3.72
N PRO A 420 -38.78 10.04 3.98
CA PRO A 420 -40.21 9.95 4.30
C PRO A 420 -41.06 9.50 3.11
N LEU A 421 -42.31 9.10 3.39
CA LEU A 421 -43.20 8.48 2.40
C LEU A 421 -43.41 9.34 1.15
N ASN A 422 -43.53 10.67 1.30
CA ASN A 422 -43.68 11.57 0.16
C ASN A 422 -42.45 11.53 -0.77
N VAL A 423 -41.24 11.46 -0.21
CA VAL A 423 -40.00 11.32 -0.99
C VAL A 423 -39.96 9.96 -1.69
N ALA A 424 -40.43 8.90 -1.03
CA ALA A 424 -40.54 7.57 -1.66
C ALA A 424 -41.55 7.54 -2.83
N GLN A 425 -42.68 8.25 -2.69
CA GLN A 425 -43.68 8.40 -3.74
C GLN A 425 -43.18 9.26 -4.92
N ASP A 426 -42.46 10.35 -4.63
CA ASP A 426 -41.81 11.18 -5.64
C ASP A 426 -40.75 10.38 -6.42
N MET A 427 -39.93 9.59 -5.71
CA MET A 427 -38.98 8.65 -6.32
C MET A 427 -39.71 7.63 -7.21
N ALA A 428 -40.83 7.08 -6.75
CA ALA A 428 -41.59 6.09 -7.51
C ALA A 428 -42.11 6.68 -8.84
N THR A 429 -42.60 7.92 -8.78
CA THR A 429 -43.05 8.67 -9.96
C THR A 429 -41.89 8.96 -10.91
N ALA A 430 -40.77 9.49 -10.40
CA ALA A 430 -39.59 9.78 -11.21
C ALA A 430 -39.00 8.52 -11.86
N PHE A 431 -39.01 7.38 -11.15
CA PHE A 431 -38.59 6.09 -11.67
C PHE A 431 -39.46 5.65 -12.86
N ARG A 432 -40.78 5.76 -12.73
CA ARG A 432 -41.73 5.46 -13.80
C ARG A 432 -41.54 6.37 -15.02
N ASP A 433 -41.36 7.66 -14.81
CA ASP A 433 -41.16 8.62 -15.89
C ASP A 433 -39.83 8.34 -16.62
N GLY A 434 -38.78 8.05 -15.85
CA GLY A 434 -37.49 7.60 -16.39
C GLY A 434 -37.63 6.33 -17.23
N ALA A 435 -38.29 5.30 -16.71
CA ALA A 435 -38.55 4.04 -17.43
C ALA A 435 -39.35 4.27 -18.72
N SER A 436 -40.40 5.09 -18.65
CA SER A 436 -41.25 5.44 -19.80
C SER A 436 -40.47 6.19 -20.88
N SER A 437 -39.56 7.10 -20.48
CA SER A 437 -38.72 7.87 -21.40
C SER A 437 -37.82 7.01 -22.28
N VAL A 438 -37.42 5.83 -21.79
CA VAL A 438 -36.61 4.84 -22.51
C VAL A 438 -37.44 3.68 -23.10
N GLY A 439 -38.77 3.84 -23.12
CA GLY A 439 -39.70 2.92 -23.77
C GLY A 439 -40.14 1.73 -22.91
N MET A 440 -39.68 1.60 -21.67
CA MET A 440 -40.21 0.58 -20.74
C MET A 440 -41.62 0.96 -20.31
N LYS A 441 -42.48 -0.04 -20.11
CA LYS A 441 -43.85 0.17 -19.63
C LYS A 441 -43.93 -0.26 -18.16
N ILE A 442 -44.19 0.68 -17.26
CA ILE A 442 -44.51 0.36 -15.87
C ILE A 442 -46.04 0.44 -15.71
N GLU A 443 -46.69 -0.71 -15.51
CA GLU A 443 -48.16 -0.77 -15.48
C GLU A 443 -48.73 -0.36 -14.12
N GLU A 444 -48.09 -0.79 -13.02
CA GLU A 444 -48.48 -0.37 -11.67
C GLU A 444 -47.99 1.06 -11.39
N LEU A 445 -48.95 1.97 -11.25
CA LEU A 445 -48.68 3.39 -11.03
C LEU A 445 -48.41 3.73 -9.56
N HIS A 446 -48.93 2.91 -8.64
CA HIS A 446 -48.87 3.12 -7.19
C HIS A 446 -48.33 1.85 -6.50
N PRO A 447 -47.00 1.63 -6.54
CA PRO A 447 -46.40 0.45 -5.89
C PRO A 447 -46.65 0.47 -4.39
N LEU A 448 -46.74 -0.71 -3.77
CA LEU A 448 -46.74 -0.81 -2.32
C LEU A 448 -45.35 -0.42 -1.79
N ILE A 449 -45.32 0.40 -0.74
CA ILE A 449 -44.10 0.89 -0.09
C ILE A 449 -44.06 0.37 1.33
N PHE A 450 -42.96 -0.31 1.67
CA PHE A 450 -42.73 -0.91 2.99
C PHE A 450 -41.53 -0.26 3.65
N TYR A 451 -41.65 0.12 4.92
CA TYR A 451 -40.54 0.58 5.74
C TYR A 451 -40.14 -0.55 6.68
N GLU A 452 -38.88 -0.98 6.58
CA GLU A 452 -38.40 -2.20 7.21
C GLU A 452 -37.15 -1.94 8.06
N ASN A 453 -36.95 -2.77 9.08
CA ASN A 453 -35.79 -2.67 9.96
C ASN A 453 -34.56 -3.33 9.33
N GLY A 454 -33.52 -2.53 9.03
CA GLY A 454 -32.26 -3.00 8.44
C GLY A 454 -31.39 -3.88 9.35
N GLN A 455 -31.75 -4.06 10.63
CA GLN A 455 -31.15 -5.03 11.54
C GLN A 455 -31.94 -6.36 11.61
N GLY A 456 -33.09 -6.43 10.94
CA GLY A 456 -33.96 -7.60 10.91
C GLY A 456 -33.51 -8.68 9.91
N ASN A 457 -34.38 -9.67 9.70
CA ASN A 457 -34.17 -10.70 8.69
C ASN A 457 -34.58 -10.18 7.31
N ILE A 458 -33.62 -9.56 6.62
CA ILE A 458 -33.79 -8.91 5.31
C ILE A 458 -34.48 -9.83 4.31
N GLY A 459 -34.03 -11.08 4.18
CA GLY A 459 -34.61 -12.02 3.22
C GLY A 459 -36.06 -12.38 3.51
N GLU A 460 -36.45 -12.41 4.80
CA GLU A 460 -37.85 -12.63 5.19
C GLU A 460 -38.72 -11.40 4.95
N GLN A 461 -38.20 -10.20 5.25
CA GLN A 461 -38.88 -8.93 4.99
C GLN A 461 -39.20 -8.77 3.50
N LEU A 462 -38.25 -9.05 2.60
CA LEU A 462 -38.48 -9.01 1.15
C LEU A 462 -39.51 -10.06 0.69
N ARG A 463 -39.47 -11.27 1.25
CA ARG A 463 -40.49 -12.30 0.96
C ARG A 463 -41.89 -11.86 1.41
N ASN A 464 -41.98 -11.21 2.57
CA ASN A 464 -43.25 -10.72 3.09
C ASN A 464 -43.80 -9.56 2.25
N ALA A 465 -42.95 -8.63 1.78
CA ALA A 465 -43.34 -7.60 0.82
C ALA A 465 -43.88 -8.21 -0.49
N GLY A 466 -43.21 -9.25 -1.01
CA GLY A 466 -43.68 -9.99 -2.19
C GLY A 466 -45.03 -10.68 -1.97
N LYS A 467 -45.23 -11.35 -0.82
CA LYS A 467 -46.52 -11.96 -0.44
C LYS A 467 -47.62 -10.91 -0.30
N ALA A 468 -47.34 -9.77 0.32
CA ALA A 468 -48.28 -8.67 0.48
C ALA A 468 -48.74 -8.13 -0.89
N CYS A 469 -47.81 -7.95 -1.83
CA CYS A 469 -48.12 -7.61 -3.21
C CYS A 469 -49.03 -8.65 -3.86
N TYR A 470 -48.69 -9.94 -3.77
CA TYR A 470 -49.51 -11.01 -4.33
C TYR A 470 -50.93 -11.03 -3.72
N ASN A 471 -51.05 -10.86 -2.41
CA ASN A 471 -52.34 -10.86 -1.73
C ASN A 471 -53.23 -9.70 -2.18
N ALA A 472 -52.65 -8.51 -2.33
CA ALA A 472 -53.34 -7.29 -2.72
C ALA A 472 -53.68 -7.23 -4.22
N LYS A 473 -52.78 -7.70 -5.08
CA LYS A 473 -52.84 -7.49 -6.55
C LYS A 473 -53.07 -8.78 -7.35
N LYS A 474 -53.11 -9.94 -6.67
CA LYS A 474 -53.24 -11.31 -7.24
C LYS A 474 -52.12 -11.70 -8.21
N VAL A 475 -51.05 -10.90 -8.26
CA VAL A 475 -49.85 -11.11 -9.06
C VAL A 475 -48.66 -10.68 -8.20
N GLY A 476 -47.59 -11.48 -8.22
CA GLY A 476 -46.35 -11.15 -7.49
C GLY A 476 -45.60 -10.00 -8.16
N PRO A 477 -44.69 -9.32 -7.45
CA PRO A 477 -43.91 -8.26 -8.07
C PRO A 477 -42.89 -8.83 -9.07
N ASP A 478 -42.78 -8.22 -10.24
CA ASP A 478 -41.71 -8.46 -11.22
C ASP A 478 -40.38 -7.80 -10.78
N LEU A 479 -40.48 -6.79 -9.91
CA LEU A 479 -39.36 -5.98 -9.42
C LEU A 479 -39.56 -5.57 -7.96
N ILE A 480 -38.49 -5.68 -7.16
CA ILE A 480 -38.42 -5.10 -5.83
C ILE A 480 -37.33 -4.03 -5.85
N VAL A 481 -37.70 -2.78 -5.57
CA VAL A 481 -36.77 -1.65 -5.46
C VAL A 481 -36.42 -1.45 -4.00
N VAL A 482 -35.15 -1.58 -3.64
CA VAL A 482 -34.69 -1.46 -2.25
C VAL A 482 -33.93 -0.14 -2.04
N VAL A 483 -34.38 0.66 -1.07
CA VAL A 483 -33.72 1.92 -0.67
C VAL A 483 -32.87 1.66 0.56
N LEU A 484 -31.58 1.94 0.46
CA LEU A 484 -30.60 1.65 1.50
C LEU A 484 -30.06 2.93 2.16
N PRO A 485 -29.73 2.88 3.47
CA PRO A 485 -29.02 3.97 4.11
C PRO A 485 -27.55 4.03 3.67
N GLU A 486 -26.94 5.21 3.83
CA GLU A 486 -25.50 5.37 3.65
C GLU A 486 -24.71 4.37 4.52
N GLY A 487 -23.80 3.61 3.90
CA GLY A 487 -23.06 2.54 4.58
C GLY A 487 -23.82 1.21 4.74
N GLY A 488 -25.01 1.05 4.15
CA GLY A 488 -25.86 -0.15 4.20
C GLY A 488 -25.32 -1.40 3.49
N ASN A 489 -24.00 -1.60 3.40
CA ASN A 489 -23.36 -2.70 2.66
C ASN A 489 -23.78 -4.09 3.18
N GLN A 490 -24.05 -4.22 4.48
CA GLN A 490 -24.53 -5.48 5.05
C GLN A 490 -25.95 -5.80 4.59
N ILE A 491 -26.82 -4.78 4.55
CA ILE A 491 -28.20 -4.91 4.05
C ILE A 491 -28.15 -5.26 2.55
N TYR A 492 -27.35 -4.54 1.76
CA TYR A 492 -27.16 -4.82 0.32
C TYR A 492 -26.71 -6.26 0.05
N THR A 493 -25.86 -6.82 0.90
CA THR A 493 -25.37 -8.20 0.75
C THR A 493 -26.44 -9.24 1.11
N ALA A 494 -27.39 -8.87 1.96
CA ALA A 494 -28.47 -9.75 2.42
C ALA A 494 -29.73 -9.70 1.53
N VAL A 495 -29.91 -8.60 0.79
CA VAL A 495 -30.86 -8.45 -0.34
C VAL A 495 -30.40 -9.33 -1.49
#